data_AF-A0A926A261-F1
#
_entry.id   AF-A0A926A261-F1
#
_cell.length_a   1.000
_cell.length_b   1.000
_cell.length_c   1.000
_cell.angle_alpha   90.00
_cell.angle_beta   90.00
_cell.angle_gamma   90.00
#
_symmetry.space_group_name_H-M   'P 1'
#
loop_
_entity.id
_entity.type
_entity.pdbx_description
1 polymer ?
#
loop_
_entity_poly.entity_id
_entity_poly.type
_entity_poly.pdbx_seq_one_letter_code
_entity_poly.pdbx_strand_id
1 'polypeptide(L)'
;MNRLQILGASVALAALGTVAHAQGAGKAKASMQADTKAGASSQAQAAPRDFSGWVKPSDDFLKRALTPIQYSVTQEDDTETPFRNQYWDNHAAGIYVDVVSGEPLFSSKDKYESGTGWPSFTKPLEPKNIRMDTDAKLGYVRNEVRSTHANSHLGHVFDDGPRPTGLRYCMNSASLRFIPVNKLVAEGYGNYLKLFK
;
A
#
# COMPACT_ATOMS: atom_id res chain seq x y z
N MET A 1 -43.09 47.56 16.68
CA MET A 1 -42.13 47.54 17.80
C MET A 1 -40.73 47.59 17.19
N ASN A 2 -40.30 48.79 16.79
CA ASN A 2 -39.29 49.64 17.45
C ASN A 2 -37.91 48.95 17.55
N ARG A 3 -36.95 49.34 16.68
CA ARG A 3 -35.91 50.40 16.87
C ARG A 3 -34.74 49.84 17.72
N LEU A 4 -33.44 50.02 17.46
CA LEU A 4 -32.68 51.09 16.81
C LEU A 4 -31.18 50.67 16.71
N GLN A 5 -30.51 51.06 15.62
CA GLN A 5 -29.11 51.59 15.41
C GLN A 5 -27.94 51.10 16.31
N ILE A 6 -26.69 50.97 15.82
CA ILE A 6 -25.72 52.05 15.47
C ILE A 6 -24.54 51.38 14.71
N LEU A 7 -24.27 51.71 13.44
CA LEU A 7 -23.32 52.71 12.90
C LEU A 7 -21.88 52.69 13.47
N GLY A 8 -20.91 52.39 12.60
CA GLY A 8 -19.49 52.68 12.80
C GLY A 8 -18.75 52.66 11.46
N ALA A 9 -18.58 53.83 10.86
CA ALA A 9 -17.84 54.07 9.63
C ALA A 9 -16.62 54.98 9.91
N SER A 10 -15.71 55.06 8.92
CA SER A 10 -14.54 55.97 8.75
C SER A 10 -13.21 55.24 8.94
N VAL A 11 -12.47 54.87 7.89
CA VAL A 11 -11.72 55.71 6.92
C VAL A 11 -10.68 56.59 7.60
N ALA A 12 -9.40 56.23 7.43
CA ALA A 12 -8.26 57.12 7.58
C ALA A 12 -7.26 56.89 6.44
N LEU A 13 -6.75 58.01 5.95
CA LEU A 13 -6.11 58.29 4.67
C LEU A 13 -4.60 57.97 4.67
N ALA A 14 -4.05 57.90 3.46
CA ALA A 14 -2.68 57.61 3.07
C ALA A 14 -1.60 58.53 3.67
N ALA A 15 -0.36 58.01 3.71
CA ALA A 15 0.85 58.82 3.63
C ALA A 15 1.83 58.19 2.62
N LEU A 16 2.16 58.99 1.60
CA LEU A 16 3.15 58.76 0.56
C LEU A 16 4.57 58.85 1.15
N GLY A 17 5.43 57.90 0.82
CA GLY A 17 6.84 57.87 1.17
C GLY A 17 7.71 57.54 -0.05
N THR A 18 8.22 58.60 -0.66
CA THR A 18 9.28 58.79 -1.66
C THR A 18 10.18 57.62 -2.09
N VAL A 19 10.34 57.53 -3.42
CA VAL A 19 11.37 56.79 -4.17
C VAL A 19 12.76 57.37 -3.91
N ALA A 20 13.74 56.50 -3.66
CA ALA A 20 15.16 56.80 -3.81
C ALA A 20 15.82 55.74 -4.72
N HIS A 21 16.28 56.21 -5.88
CA HIS A 21 17.17 55.51 -6.79
C HIS A 21 18.59 55.49 -6.22
N ALA A 22 19.23 54.33 -6.17
CA ALA A 22 20.68 54.21 -6.12
C ALA A 22 21.14 53.05 -6.99
N GLN A 23 21.77 53.40 -8.11
CA GLN A 23 22.55 52.51 -8.97
C GLN A 23 23.86 52.15 -8.27
N GLY A 24 24.30 50.90 -8.38
CA GLY A 24 25.59 50.46 -7.89
C GLY A 24 25.96 49.10 -8.49
N ALA A 25 26.63 49.14 -9.64
CA ALA A 25 27.24 47.98 -10.27
C ALA A 25 28.41 47.46 -9.41
N GLY A 26 28.43 46.15 -9.16
CA GLY A 26 29.54 45.47 -8.48
C GLY A 26 29.65 44.04 -8.97
N LYS A 27 30.51 43.82 -9.98
CA LYS A 27 30.93 42.49 -10.42
C LYS A 27 31.74 41.85 -9.28
N ALA A 28 31.30 40.70 -8.79
CA ALA A 28 32.13 39.78 -8.03
C ALA A 28 32.06 38.41 -8.68
N LYS A 29 33.12 38.06 -9.43
CA LYS A 29 33.45 36.69 -9.78
C LYS A 29 33.86 35.99 -8.49
N ALA A 30 33.14 34.93 -8.11
CA ALA A 30 33.64 33.93 -7.19
C ALA A 30 33.51 32.57 -7.89
N SER A 31 34.66 32.11 -8.40
CA SER A 31 34.90 30.74 -8.81
C SER A 31 34.91 29.87 -7.55
N MET A 32 33.99 28.90 -7.46
CA MET A 32 34.19 27.71 -6.65
C MET A 32 33.91 26.50 -7.53
N GLN A 33 35.00 25.95 -8.07
CA GLN A 33 35.09 24.53 -8.35
C GLN A 33 34.96 23.80 -7.00
N ALA A 34 33.95 22.96 -6.89
CA ALA A 34 33.92 21.88 -5.93
C ALA A 34 33.47 20.64 -6.68
N ASP A 35 34.47 19.92 -7.18
CA ASP A 35 34.39 18.50 -7.47
C ASP A 35 33.79 17.78 -6.28
N THR A 36 32.53 17.37 -6.40
CA THR A 36 31.99 16.27 -5.61
C THR A 36 31.26 15.34 -6.55
N LYS A 37 32.06 14.39 -7.05
CA LYS A 37 31.69 13.07 -7.51
C LYS A 37 30.49 12.58 -6.69
N ALA A 38 29.28 12.75 -7.22
CA ALA A 38 28.08 12.15 -6.67
C ALA A 38 28.28 10.64 -6.79
N GLY A 39 28.77 10.05 -5.71
CA GLY A 39 28.87 8.61 -5.56
C GLY A 39 27.50 8.04 -5.84
N ALA A 40 27.43 7.20 -6.86
CA ALA A 40 26.36 6.24 -6.99
C ALA A 40 26.24 5.53 -5.63
N SER A 41 25.21 5.87 -4.87
CA SER A 41 24.82 5.11 -3.70
C SER A 41 24.43 3.74 -4.24
N SER A 42 25.36 2.81 -4.08
CA SER A 42 25.11 1.38 -4.23
C SER A 42 23.78 1.09 -3.54
N GLN A 43 22.77 0.74 -4.33
CA GLN A 43 21.55 0.14 -3.82
C GLN A 43 21.98 -1.17 -3.18
N ALA A 44 22.33 -1.12 -1.90
CA ALA A 44 22.53 -2.30 -1.10
C ALA A 44 21.23 -3.09 -1.19
N GLN A 45 21.29 -4.20 -1.91
CA GLN A 45 20.19 -5.15 -2.00
C GLN A 45 19.94 -5.63 -0.58
N ALA A 46 18.87 -5.14 0.05
CA ALA A 46 18.43 -5.66 1.32
C ALA A 46 18.23 -7.18 1.12
N ALA A 47 18.88 -7.97 1.97
CA ALA A 47 18.69 -9.41 1.96
C ALA A 47 17.19 -9.71 2.06
N PRO A 48 16.67 -10.74 1.37
CA PRO A 48 15.27 -11.12 1.45
C PRO A 48 14.85 -11.27 2.91
N ARG A 49 13.68 -10.74 3.26
CA ARG A 49 13.10 -10.95 4.59
C ARG A 49 13.01 -12.45 4.87
N ASP A 50 13.70 -12.91 5.91
CA ASP A 50 13.67 -14.29 6.32
C ASP A 50 12.45 -14.53 7.23
N PHE A 51 11.63 -15.51 6.85
CA PHE A 51 10.46 -15.95 7.61
C PHE A 51 10.74 -17.28 8.34
N SER A 52 11.96 -17.80 8.27
CA SER A 52 12.38 -18.96 9.03
C SER A 52 12.26 -18.66 10.54
N GLY A 53 11.61 -19.56 11.27
CA GLY A 53 11.36 -19.36 12.70
C GLY A 53 10.34 -18.26 13.05
N TRP A 54 9.61 -17.71 12.07
CA TRP A 54 8.50 -16.79 12.36
C TRP A 54 7.40 -17.51 13.16
N VAL A 55 6.93 -16.88 14.23
CA VAL A 55 5.88 -17.41 15.11
C VAL A 55 4.69 -16.46 15.08
N LYS A 56 3.49 -17.00 14.86
CA LYS A 56 2.26 -16.23 14.87
C LYS A 56 2.04 -15.58 16.25
N PRO A 57 1.80 -14.27 16.32
CA PRO A 57 1.40 -13.63 17.56
C PRO A 57 0.14 -14.27 18.15
N SER A 58 -0.06 -14.15 19.46
CA SER A 58 -1.26 -14.66 20.11
C SER A 58 -2.53 -13.98 19.58
N ASP A 59 -3.64 -14.69 19.66
CA ASP A 59 -4.94 -14.18 19.23
C ASP A 59 -5.31 -12.85 19.93
N ASP A 60 -5.11 -12.76 21.24
CA ASP A 60 -5.31 -11.53 22.02
C ASP A 60 -4.47 -10.35 21.52
N PHE A 61 -3.24 -10.62 21.06
CA PHE A 61 -2.41 -9.58 20.46
C PHE A 61 -2.98 -9.15 19.11
N LEU A 62 -3.33 -10.11 18.24
CA LEU A 62 -3.90 -9.83 16.92
C LEU A 62 -5.20 -9.03 17.01
N LYS A 63 -6.08 -9.36 17.95
CA LYS A 63 -7.35 -8.67 18.18
C LYS A 63 -7.18 -7.21 18.60
N ARG A 64 -6.05 -6.86 19.23
CA ARG A 64 -5.69 -5.47 19.58
C ARG A 64 -4.93 -4.75 18.48
N ALA A 65 -4.10 -5.47 17.72
CA ALA A 65 -3.21 -4.89 16.72
C ALA A 65 -3.90 -4.66 15.36
N LEU A 66 -4.86 -5.51 15.02
CA LEU A 66 -5.60 -5.44 13.76
C LEU A 66 -6.86 -4.59 13.92
N THR A 67 -7.29 -3.95 12.83
CA THR A 67 -8.64 -3.38 12.77
C THR A 67 -9.68 -4.49 12.85
N PRO A 68 -10.94 -4.20 13.25
CA PRO A 68 -11.98 -5.22 13.36
C PRO A 68 -12.17 -6.06 12.09
N ILE A 69 -12.18 -5.42 10.91
CA ILE A 69 -12.33 -6.13 9.64
C ILE A 69 -11.10 -6.96 9.27
N GLN A 70 -9.89 -6.47 9.54
CA GLN A 70 -8.66 -7.24 9.32
C GLN A 70 -8.67 -8.49 10.20
N TYR A 71 -9.02 -8.37 11.48
CA TYR A 71 -9.11 -9.51 12.37
C TYR A 71 -10.16 -10.52 11.91
N SER A 72 -11.39 -10.07 11.63
CA SER A 72 -12.48 -10.97 11.24
C SER A 72 -12.18 -11.69 9.92
N VAL A 73 -11.66 -10.97 8.91
CA VAL A 73 -11.23 -11.60 7.65
C VAL A 73 -10.10 -12.59 7.88
N THR A 74 -9.02 -12.20 8.56
CA THR A 74 -7.79 -13.02 8.60
C THR A 74 -7.85 -14.17 9.60
N GLN A 75 -8.62 -14.03 10.69
CA GLN A 75 -8.67 -15.00 11.79
C GLN A 75 -9.99 -15.76 11.88
N GLU A 76 -11.11 -15.16 11.42
CA GLU A 76 -12.46 -15.76 11.51
C GLU A 76 -13.02 -16.17 10.14
N ASP A 77 -12.19 -16.07 9.09
CA ASP A 77 -12.52 -16.41 7.70
C ASP A 77 -13.71 -15.61 7.13
N ASP A 78 -13.90 -14.36 7.60
CA ASP A 78 -14.91 -13.45 7.07
C ASP A 78 -14.55 -12.95 5.65
N THR A 79 -15.53 -12.38 4.96
CA THR A 79 -15.37 -11.79 3.62
C THR A 79 -15.80 -10.32 3.64
N GLU A 80 -14.90 -9.42 3.25
CA GLU A 80 -15.20 -7.99 3.19
C GLU A 80 -16.22 -7.67 2.08
N THR A 81 -16.90 -6.53 2.19
CA THR A 81 -17.92 -6.13 1.21
C THR A 81 -17.29 -5.79 -0.15
N PRO A 82 -17.87 -6.27 -1.28
CA PRO A 82 -17.36 -5.96 -2.62
C PRO A 82 -17.47 -4.46 -2.92
N PHE A 83 -16.50 -3.92 -3.67
CA PHE A 83 -16.40 -2.50 -4.08
C PHE A 83 -16.33 -1.49 -2.92
N ARG A 84 -16.28 -1.98 -1.67
CA ARG A 84 -16.22 -1.18 -0.45
C ARG A 84 -15.02 -1.57 0.39
N ASN A 85 -13.89 -1.70 -0.29
CA ASN A 85 -12.61 -2.09 0.30
C ASN A 85 -11.47 -1.28 -0.29
N GLN A 86 -10.27 -1.42 0.28
CA GLN A 86 -9.17 -0.52 0.00
C GLN A 86 -8.46 -0.78 -1.34
N TYR A 87 -8.45 -2.03 -1.81
CA TYR A 87 -7.53 -2.41 -2.89
C TYR A 87 -8.20 -2.94 -4.16
N TRP A 88 -9.54 -3.02 -4.23
CA TRP A 88 -10.21 -3.46 -5.46
C TRP A 88 -9.82 -2.58 -6.67
N ASP A 89 -9.77 -1.25 -6.52
CA ASP A 89 -9.42 -0.28 -7.58
C ASP A 89 -7.97 0.21 -7.52
N ASN A 90 -7.12 -0.40 -6.69
CA ASN A 90 -5.72 0.03 -6.59
C ASN A 90 -4.95 -0.39 -7.85
N HIS A 91 -4.34 0.59 -8.53
CA HIS A 91 -3.50 0.41 -9.72
C HIS A 91 -2.03 0.80 -9.52
N ALA A 92 -1.63 1.18 -8.30
CA ALA A 92 -0.27 1.58 -8.03
C ALA A 92 0.70 0.40 -8.18
N ALA A 93 1.90 0.67 -8.70
CA ALA A 93 2.96 -0.33 -8.79
C ALA A 93 3.50 -0.64 -7.38
N GLY A 94 3.52 -1.93 -7.04
CA GLY A 94 3.97 -2.44 -5.74
C GLY A 94 3.60 -3.91 -5.52
N ILE A 95 3.80 -4.38 -4.30
CA ILE A 95 3.42 -5.74 -3.87
C ILE A 95 2.38 -5.67 -2.77
N TYR A 96 1.65 -6.77 -2.60
CA TYR A 96 0.72 -7.00 -1.50
C TYR A 96 1.33 -8.06 -0.59
N VAL A 97 1.45 -7.72 0.68
CA VAL A 97 1.96 -8.62 1.72
C VAL A 97 0.84 -8.97 2.68
N ASP A 98 0.97 -10.09 3.41
CA ASP A 98 0.05 -10.41 4.50
C ASP A 98 0.07 -9.28 5.54
N VAL A 99 -1.09 -8.81 5.96
CA VAL A 99 -1.23 -7.77 6.99
C VAL A 99 -0.68 -8.22 8.36
N VAL A 100 -0.65 -9.53 8.63
CA VAL A 100 -0.19 -10.15 9.88
C VAL A 100 1.31 -10.44 9.86
N SER A 101 1.79 -11.29 8.94
CA SER A 101 3.20 -11.71 8.89
C SER A 101 4.10 -10.74 8.12
N GLY A 102 3.53 -10.02 7.16
CA GLY A 102 4.29 -9.27 6.16
C GLY A 102 4.91 -10.17 5.08
N GLU A 103 4.53 -11.44 4.96
CA GLU A 103 5.02 -12.30 3.88
C GLU A 103 4.52 -11.82 2.51
N PRO A 104 5.36 -11.79 1.46
CA PRO A 104 4.93 -11.37 0.12
C PRO A 104 3.92 -12.35 -0.48
N LEU A 105 2.73 -11.85 -0.85
CA LEU A 105 1.63 -12.69 -1.35
C LEU A 105 1.39 -12.48 -2.84
N PHE A 106 1.23 -11.23 -3.28
CA PHE A 106 0.86 -10.90 -4.66
C PHE A 106 1.61 -9.69 -5.19
N SER A 107 1.70 -9.58 -6.52
CA SER A 107 2.27 -8.43 -7.22
C SER A 107 1.16 -7.66 -7.94
N SER A 108 1.25 -6.33 -7.94
CA SER A 108 0.41 -5.48 -8.81
C SER A 108 0.56 -5.80 -10.29
N LYS A 109 1.67 -6.43 -10.73
CA LYS A 109 1.84 -6.89 -12.12
C LYS A 109 0.87 -8.00 -12.51
N ASP A 110 0.41 -8.76 -11.53
CA ASP A 110 -0.51 -9.89 -11.71
C ASP A 110 -1.93 -9.54 -11.27
N LYS A 111 -2.14 -8.32 -10.75
CA LYS A 111 -3.47 -7.77 -10.45
C LYS A 111 -4.20 -7.40 -11.73
N TYR A 112 -5.49 -7.67 -11.80
CA TYR A 112 -6.34 -7.27 -12.91
C TYR A 112 -7.78 -6.94 -12.45
N GLU A 113 -8.52 -6.25 -13.30
CA GLU A 113 -9.91 -5.90 -13.08
C GLU A 113 -10.82 -7.10 -13.43
N SER A 114 -11.19 -7.88 -12.41
CA SER A 114 -12.09 -9.03 -12.56
C SER A 114 -13.57 -8.64 -12.61
N GLY A 115 -13.90 -7.41 -12.17
CA GLY A 115 -15.29 -6.97 -12.00
C GLY A 115 -16.01 -7.58 -10.80
N THR A 116 -15.32 -8.31 -9.91
CA THR A 116 -15.95 -8.95 -8.75
C THR A 116 -16.09 -8.03 -7.54
N GLY A 117 -15.31 -6.94 -7.50
CA GLY A 117 -15.29 -5.99 -6.39
C GLY A 117 -14.26 -6.29 -5.30
N TRP A 118 -13.35 -7.24 -5.54
CA TRP A 118 -12.22 -7.55 -4.68
C TRP A 118 -10.91 -7.54 -5.47
N PRO A 119 -9.75 -7.20 -4.85
CA PRO A 119 -8.46 -7.29 -5.53
C PRO A 119 -8.25 -8.72 -6.05
N SER A 120 -8.07 -8.81 -7.36
CA SER A 120 -8.00 -10.07 -8.08
C SER A 120 -6.67 -10.23 -8.78
N PHE A 121 -6.04 -11.40 -8.62
CA PHE A 121 -4.71 -11.70 -9.16
C PHE A 121 -4.74 -12.96 -10.01
N THR A 122 -3.83 -13.05 -10.97
CA THR A 122 -3.71 -14.23 -11.86
C THR A 122 -2.83 -15.34 -11.29
N LYS A 123 -1.91 -14.98 -10.38
CA LYS A 123 -0.99 -15.88 -9.68
C LYS A 123 -0.41 -15.24 -8.41
N PRO A 124 0.07 -16.04 -7.45
CA PRO A 124 0.84 -15.54 -6.32
C PRO A 124 2.23 -15.07 -6.74
N LEU A 125 2.79 -14.15 -5.95
CA LEU A 125 4.15 -13.64 -6.09
C LEU A 125 5.18 -14.72 -5.73
N GLU A 126 4.95 -15.43 -4.63
CA GLU A 126 5.76 -16.56 -4.17
C GLU A 126 4.83 -17.74 -3.88
N PRO A 127 4.80 -18.79 -4.73
CA PRO A 127 3.88 -19.92 -4.53
C PRO A 127 3.99 -20.58 -3.15
N LYS A 128 5.18 -20.60 -2.56
CA LYS A 128 5.42 -21.15 -1.21
C LYS A 128 4.78 -20.36 -0.06
N ASN A 129 4.40 -19.10 -0.29
CA ASN A 129 3.74 -18.25 0.71
C ASN A 129 2.20 -18.39 0.66
N ILE A 130 1.68 -19.25 -0.23
CA ILE A 130 0.27 -19.57 -0.33
C ILE A 130 0.04 -21.03 0.07
N ARG A 131 -1.00 -21.22 0.88
CA ARG A 131 -1.60 -22.52 1.18
C ARG A 131 -3.01 -22.55 0.59
N MET A 132 -3.37 -23.68 0.00
CA MET A 132 -4.74 -23.94 -0.47
C MET A 132 -5.39 -24.97 0.44
N ASP A 133 -6.58 -24.66 0.93
CA ASP A 133 -7.39 -25.55 1.76
C ASP A 133 -8.78 -25.72 1.16
N THR A 134 -9.43 -26.84 1.46
CA THR A 134 -10.81 -27.12 1.02
C THR A 134 -11.80 -26.43 1.95
N ASP A 135 -12.62 -25.52 1.42
CA ASP A 135 -13.70 -24.87 2.15
C ASP A 135 -15.06 -25.38 1.66
N ALA A 136 -15.87 -25.92 2.56
CA ALA A 136 -17.22 -26.43 2.30
C ALA A 136 -18.31 -25.77 3.18
N LYS A 137 -17.99 -24.65 3.84
CA LYS A 137 -18.87 -24.02 4.85
C LYS A 137 -20.22 -23.55 4.28
N LEU A 138 -20.29 -23.28 2.97
CA LEU A 138 -21.51 -22.83 2.27
C LEU A 138 -22.28 -23.95 1.55
N GLY A 139 -21.97 -25.22 1.83
CA GLY A 139 -22.65 -26.37 1.21
C GLY A 139 -22.15 -26.74 -0.20
N TYR A 140 -21.14 -26.04 -0.70
CA TYR A 140 -20.39 -26.40 -1.92
C TYR A 140 -18.90 -26.18 -1.69
N VAL A 141 -18.07 -26.90 -2.44
CA VAL A 141 -16.61 -26.87 -2.30
C VAL A 141 -16.03 -25.63 -3.00
N ARG A 142 -15.18 -24.91 -2.27
CA ARG A 142 -14.35 -23.80 -2.76
C ARG A 142 -12.90 -24.05 -2.37
N ASN A 143 -11.97 -23.52 -3.17
CA ASN A 143 -10.55 -23.54 -2.84
C ASN A 143 -10.20 -22.27 -2.05
N GLU A 144 -10.10 -22.41 -0.73
CA GLU A 144 -9.66 -21.35 0.16
C GLU A 144 -8.16 -21.08 -0.04
N VAL A 145 -7.79 -19.81 0.03
CA VAL A 145 -6.42 -19.33 -0.06
C VAL A 145 -6.04 -18.74 1.29
N ARG A 146 -4.98 -19.28 1.89
CA ARG A 146 -4.38 -18.81 3.14
C ARG A 146 -2.91 -18.44 2.96
N SER A 147 -2.39 -17.58 3.82
CA SER A 147 -0.95 -17.33 3.90
C SER A 147 -0.23 -18.46 4.63
N THR A 148 0.99 -18.79 4.21
CA THR A 148 1.72 -19.93 4.78
C THR A 148 2.18 -19.67 6.21
N HIS A 149 2.74 -18.50 6.50
CA HIS A 149 3.33 -18.25 7.82
C HIS A 149 2.28 -17.87 8.88
N ALA A 150 1.37 -16.95 8.58
CA ALA A 150 0.36 -16.52 9.55
C ALA A 150 -0.93 -17.37 9.54
N ASN A 151 -1.10 -18.25 8.56
CA ASN A 151 -2.36 -18.96 8.34
C ASN A 151 -3.56 -18.00 8.25
N SER A 152 -3.34 -16.79 7.72
CA SER A 152 -4.39 -15.78 7.55
C SER A 152 -5.31 -16.23 6.44
N HIS A 153 -6.63 -16.19 6.65
CA HIS A 153 -7.56 -16.29 5.53
C HIS A 153 -7.39 -15.08 4.61
N LEU A 154 -7.15 -15.35 3.33
CA LEU A 154 -6.93 -14.33 2.31
C LEU A 154 -8.14 -14.18 1.40
N GLY A 155 -8.74 -15.30 1.00
CA GLY A 155 -9.89 -15.33 0.10
C GLY A 155 -10.00 -16.69 -0.58
N HIS A 156 -10.36 -16.69 -1.86
CA HIS A 156 -10.55 -17.92 -2.64
C HIS A 156 -9.93 -17.84 -4.03
N VAL A 157 -9.61 -19.01 -4.59
CA VAL A 157 -9.15 -19.16 -5.99
C VAL A 157 -10.20 -19.88 -6.83
N PHE A 158 -10.41 -19.36 -8.04
CA PHE A 158 -11.39 -19.83 -9.01
C PHE A 158 -10.71 -20.12 -10.36
N ASP A 159 -11.32 -20.96 -11.19
CA ASP A 159 -10.86 -21.40 -12.52
C ASP A 159 -11.45 -20.58 -13.68
N ASP A 160 -12.01 -19.41 -13.37
CA ASP A 160 -12.63 -18.47 -14.30
C ASP A 160 -11.75 -17.22 -14.55
N GLY A 161 -10.44 -17.33 -14.33
CA GLY A 161 -9.49 -16.26 -14.53
C GLY A 161 -9.02 -16.10 -15.99
N PRO A 162 -8.28 -15.03 -16.30
CA PRO A 162 -7.72 -14.83 -17.62
C PRO A 162 -6.60 -15.83 -17.92
N ARG A 163 -6.39 -16.10 -19.21
CA ARG A 163 -5.19 -16.82 -19.68
C ARG A 163 -3.92 -16.02 -19.36
N PRO A 164 -2.77 -16.68 -19.14
CA PRO A 164 -2.50 -18.10 -19.38
C PRO A 164 -2.84 -19.05 -18.23
N THR A 165 -2.99 -18.55 -17.00
CA THR A 165 -3.22 -19.44 -15.84
C THR A 165 -4.65 -19.96 -15.80
N GLY A 166 -5.62 -19.17 -16.27
CA GLY A 166 -7.05 -19.49 -16.08
C GLY A 166 -7.49 -19.32 -14.63
N LEU A 167 -6.62 -18.82 -13.74
CA LEU A 167 -6.90 -18.73 -12.31
C LEU A 167 -7.21 -17.29 -11.90
N ARG A 168 -8.20 -17.15 -11.02
CA ARG A 168 -8.54 -15.90 -10.36
C ARG A 168 -8.40 -16.05 -8.86
N TYR A 169 -7.35 -15.47 -8.30
CA TYR A 169 -7.15 -15.30 -6.87
C TYR A 169 -7.92 -14.06 -6.42
N CYS A 170 -9.11 -14.25 -5.85
CA CYS A 170 -10.00 -13.18 -5.39
C CYS A 170 -9.82 -12.97 -3.89
N MET A 171 -9.08 -11.93 -3.51
CA MET A 171 -8.57 -11.76 -2.15
C MET A 171 -9.30 -10.63 -1.41
N ASN A 172 -9.40 -10.72 -0.10
CA ASN A 172 -9.86 -9.64 0.76
C ASN A 172 -8.73 -8.61 0.93
N SER A 173 -8.99 -7.34 0.64
CA SER A 173 -8.09 -6.21 0.92
C SER A 173 -7.71 -6.13 2.39
N ALA A 174 -8.65 -6.44 3.29
CA ALA A 174 -8.41 -6.50 4.72
C ALA A 174 -7.37 -7.57 5.13
N SER A 175 -7.07 -8.55 4.28
CA SER A 175 -5.97 -9.49 4.53
C SER A 175 -4.60 -9.00 4.04
N LEU A 176 -4.58 -7.89 3.28
CA LEU A 176 -3.42 -7.41 2.57
C LEU A 176 -2.92 -6.07 3.11
N ARG A 177 -1.62 -5.84 2.95
CA ARG A 177 -1.00 -4.52 3.06
C ARG A 177 -0.22 -4.22 1.80
N PHE A 178 -0.51 -3.10 1.16
CA PHE A 178 0.17 -2.69 -0.06
C PHE A 178 1.48 -1.95 0.25
N ILE A 179 2.55 -2.33 -0.46
CA ILE A 179 3.87 -1.69 -0.40
C ILE A 179 4.21 -1.14 -1.79
N PRO A 180 4.18 0.19 -2.00
CA PRO A 180 4.52 0.78 -3.28
C PRO A 180 5.99 0.56 -3.64
N VAL A 181 6.31 0.54 -4.93
CA VAL A 181 7.67 0.29 -5.44
C VAL A 181 8.73 1.16 -4.77
N ASN A 182 8.43 2.44 -4.55
CA ASN A 182 9.36 3.40 -3.93
C ASN A 182 9.65 3.12 -2.44
N LYS A 183 8.89 2.24 -1.79
CA LYS A 183 9.10 1.82 -0.39
C LYS A 183 9.65 0.40 -0.25
N LEU A 184 9.76 -0.38 -1.34
CA LEU A 184 10.20 -1.78 -1.27
C LEU A 184 11.55 -1.94 -0.57
N VAL A 185 12.55 -1.12 -0.90
CA VAL A 185 13.88 -1.21 -0.25
C VAL A 185 13.80 -0.83 1.23
N ALA A 186 13.16 0.31 1.51
CA ALA A 186 13.05 0.84 2.86
C ALA A 186 12.30 -0.11 3.82
N GLU A 187 11.35 -0.89 3.30
CA GLU A 187 10.57 -1.86 4.07
C GLU A 187 11.13 -3.29 4.06
N GLY A 188 12.31 -3.52 3.45
CA GLY A 188 12.97 -4.84 3.46
C GLY A 188 12.52 -5.82 2.38
N TYR A 189 11.89 -5.31 1.31
CA TYR A 189 11.39 -6.06 0.14
C TYR A 189 12.18 -5.73 -1.14
N GLY A 190 13.43 -5.27 -1.00
CA GLY A 190 14.26 -4.77 -2.12
C GLY A 190 14.51 -5.81 -3.22
N ASN A 191 14.49 -7.10 -2.88
CA ASN A 191 14.61 -8.22 -3.83
C ASN A 191 13.49 -8.24 -4.89
N TYR A 192 12.32 -7.62 -4.61
CA TYR A 192 11.19 -7.55 -5.52
C TYR A 192 11.24 -6.35 -6.48
N LEU A 193 12.18 -5.41 -6.31
CA LEU A 193 12.32 -4.25 -7.21
C LEU A 193 12.47 -4.66 -8.69
N LYS A 194 13.15 -5.78 -8.95
CA LYS A 194 13.40 -6.30 -10.31
C LYS A 194 12.12 -6.60 -11.10
N LEU A 195 10.98 -6.77 -10.43
CA LEU A 195 9.68 -7.00 -11.09
C LEU A 195 9.10 -5.73 -11.74
N PHE A 196 9.62 -4.57 -11.35
CA PHE A 196 9.10 -3.25 -11.74
C PHE A 196 10.09 -2.42 -12.53
N LYS A 197 11.20 -3.04 -12.98
CA LYS A 197 12.19 -2.43 -13.87
C LYS A 197 11.87 -2.71 -15.32
#